data_AF-A0A511MCZ3-F1
#
_entry.id   AF-A0A511MCZ3-F1
#
_cell.length_a   1.000
_cell.length_b   1.000
_cell.length_c   1.000
_cell.angle_alpha   90.00
_cell.angle_beta   90.00
_cell.angle_gamma   90.00
#
_symmetry.space_group_name_H-M   'P 1'
#
loop_
_entity.id
_entity.type
_entity.pdbx_description
1 polymer ?
#
loop_
_entity_poly.entity_id
_entity_poly.type
_entity_poly.pdbx_seq_one_letter_code
_entity_poly.pdbx_strand_id
1 'polypeptide(L)'
;MTVHINPKHLDMSELRQKVWAKPSTPDVRPYLIEYMRREMDRARALTNRELLSGKGGDVSANICGALIWPSVVADDEIGWLTEKSEPELSRALDLACKLDVDDDQAAWDELFQIVEKLQ
;
A
#
# COMPACT_ATOMS: atom_id res chain seq x y z
N MET A 1 17.04 -11.67 19.88
CA MET A 1 15.58 -11.55 20.07
C MET A 1 15.10 -10.41 19.20
N THR A 2 14.36 -10.70 18.14
CA THR A 2 13.70 -9.65 17.33
C THR A 2 12.42 -9.26 18.06
N VAL A 3 12.33 -8.02 18.52
CA VAL A 3 11.08 -7.51 19.10
C VAL A 3 10.09 -7.33 17.96
N HIS A 4 9.03 -8.14 17.95
CA HIS A 4 7.92 -7.95 17.03
C HIS A 4 7.08 -6.77 17.53
N ILE A 5 7.29 -5.60 16.93
CA ILE A 5 6.48 -4.41 17.21
C ILE A 5 5.19 -4.52 16.40
N ASN A 6 4.04 -4.31 17.05
CA ASN A 6 2.76 -4.26 16.35
C ASN A 6 2.72 -3.02 15.44
N PRO A 7 2.56 -3.16 14.11
CA PRO A 7 2.54 -2.03 13.17
C PRO A 7 1.52 -0.95 13.52
N LYS A 8 0.40 -1.32 14.16
CA LYS A 8 -0.66 -0.40 14.57
C LYS A 8 -0.20 0.66 15.58
N HIS A 9 0.89 0.40 16.31
CA HIS A 9 1.43 1.34 17.30
C HIS A 9 2.54 2.25 16.76
N LEU A 10 2.99 2.01 15.53
CA LEU A 10 3.98 2.86 14.89
C LEU A 10 3.33 4.13 14.34
N ASP A 11 4.06 5.24 14.23
CA ASP A 11 3.62 6.39 13.45
C ASP A 11 3.87 6.21 11.93
N MET A 12 3.45 7.17 11.11
CA MET A 12 3.63 7.09 9.65
C MET A 12 5.10 7.12 9.21
N SER A 13 5.95 7.86 9.93
CA SER A 13 7.38 7.93 9.66
C SER A 13 8.05 6.58 9.96
N GLU A 14 7.71 5.97 11.09
CA GLU A 14 8.19 4.66 11.49
C GLU A 14 7.71 3.56 10.53
N LEU A 15 6.44 3.57 10.12
CA LEU A 15 5.91 2.64 9.11
C LEU A 15 6.66 2.78 7.78
N ARG A 16 6.88 4.03 7.32
CA ARG A 16 7.66 4.30 6.12
C ARG A 16 9.10 3.81 6.25
N GLN A 17 9.74 3.97 7.41
CA GLN A 17 11.06 3.39 7.59
C GLN A 17 11.04 1.86 7.48
N LYS A 18 10.03 1.20 8.06
CA LYS A 18 9.93 -0.28 8.01
C LYS A 18 9.67 -0.81 6.60
N VAL A 19 8.74 -0.21 5.87
CA VAL A 19 8.36 -0.65 4.51
C VAL A 19 9.52 -0.45 3.53
N TRP A 20 10.31 0.61 3.68
CA TRP A 20 11.42 0.91 2.76
C TRP A 20 12.78 0.34 3.19
N ALA A 21 12.98 -0.07 4.46
CA ALA A 21 14.28 -0.52 4.94
C ALA A 21 14.70 -1.93 4.49
N LYS A 22 13.74 -2.86 4.32
CA LYS A 22 14.01 -4.25 3.90
C LYS A 22 12.95 -4.72 2.90
N PRO A 23 13.01 -4.27 1.65
CA PRO A 23 12.13 -4.80 0.63
C PRO A 23 12.26 -6.33 0.60
N SER A 24 11.15 -7.02 0.38
CA SER A 24 11.14 -8.45 0.02
C SER A 24 11.25 -9.48 1.16
N THR A 25 11.14 -9.11 2.43
CA THR A 25 11.03 -10.10 3.53
C THR A 25 9.59 -10.29 4.01
N PRO A 26 9.17 -11.51 4.39
CA PRO A 26 7.83 -11.75 4.95
C PRO A 26 7.48 -10.85 6.16
N ASP A 27 8.49 -10.44 6.92
CA ASP A 27 8.34 -9.56 8.07
C ASP A 27 7.85 -8.15 7.70
N VAL A 28 8.01 -7.70 6.45
CA VAL A 28 7.55 -6.36 6.02
C VAL A 28 6.05 -6.33 5.72
N ARG A 29 5.46 -7.46 5.31
CA ARG A 29 4.04 -7.56 4.96
C ARG A 29 3.08 -6.86 5.94
N PRO A 30 3.13 -7.11 7.26
CA PRO A 30 2.20 -6.46 8.19
C PRO A 30 2.41 -4.93 8.28
N TYR A 31 3.63 -4.43 8.04
CA TYR A 31 3.90 -2.99 7.99
C TYR A 31 3.42 -2.38 6.67
N LEU A 32 3.55 -3.09 5.55
CA LEU A 32 3.04 -2.66 4.25
C LEU A 32 1.51 -2.53 4.26
N ILE A 33 0.82 -3.55 4.78
CA ILE A 33 -0.65 -3.53 4.89
C ILE A 33 -1.11 -2.37 5.78
N GLU A 34 -0.48 -2.17 6.94
CA GLU A 34 -0.81 -1.06 7.83
C GLU A 34 -0.51 0.31 7.18
N TYR A 35 0.61 0.44 6.46
CA TYR A 35 0.93 1.64 5.71
C TYR A 35 -0.14 1.96 4.65
N MET A 36 -0.53 0.97 3.84
CA MET A 36 -1.58 1.11 2.84
C MET A 36 -2.92 1.51 3.47
N ARG A 37 -3.29 0.92 4.60
CA ARG A 37 -4.51 1.29 5.34
C ARG A 37 -4.51 2.76 5.76
N ARG A 38 -3.39 3.26 6.29
CA ARG A 38 -3.31 4.66 6.71
C ARG A 38 -3.29 5.65 5.56
N GLU A 39 -2.67 5.27 4.44
CA GLU A 39 -2.78 6.03 3.20
C GLU A 39 -4.24 6.05 2.69
N MET A 40 -4.98 4.94 2.80
CA MET A 40 -6.42 4.93 2.51
C MET A 40 -7.24 5.77 3.48
N ASP A 41 -6.94 5.77 4.77
CA ASP A 41 -7.63 6.64 5.74
C ASP A 41 -7.37 8.13 5.43
N ARG A 42 -6.17 8.48 4.97
CA ARG A 42 -5.88 9.83 4.45
C ARG A 42 -6.73 10.15 3.22
N ALA A 43 -6.87 9.24 2.27
CA ALA A 43 -7.73 9.43 1.10
C ALA A 43 -9.22 9.56 1.48
N ARG A 44 -9.72 8.77 2.43
CA ARG A 44 -11.11 8.85 2.93
C ARG A 44 -11.42 10.17 3.63
N ALA A 45 -10.41 10.84 4.19
CA ALA A 45 -10.58 12.15 4.78
C ALA A 45 -10.72 13.29 3.74
N LEU A 46 -10.43 13.01 2.46
CA LEU A 46 -10.64 13.95 1.36
C LEU A 46 -12.09 13.91 0.88
N THR A 47 -12.59 15.05 0.43
CA THR A 47 -13.84 15.07 -0.35
C THR A 47 -13.62 14.45 -1.74
N ASN A 48 -14.66 13.94 -2.39
CA ASN A 48 -14.54 13.39 -3.76
C ASN A 48 -13.91 14.41 -4.72
N ARG A 49 -14.25 15.70 -4.58
CA ARG A 49 -13.63 16.75 -5.41
C ARG A 49 -12.12 16.83 -5.19
N GLU A 50 -11.67 16.77 -3.95
CA GLU A 50 -10.24 16.83 -3.61
C GLU A 50 -9.50 15.59 -4.09
N LEU A 51 -10.10 14.42 -3.89
CA LEU A 51 -9.58 13.14 -4.34
C LEU A 51 -9.34 13.14 -5.85
N LEU A 52 -10.33 13.62 -6.61
CA LEU A 52 -10.34 13.66 -8.09
C LEU A 52 -9.78 14.96 -8.70
N SER A 53 -9.13 15.82 -7.91
CA SER A 53 -8.42 17.01 -8.41
C SER A 53 -6.94 16.99 -8.08
N GLY A 54 -6.38 15.78 -7.96
CA GLY A 54 -4.96 15.55 -7.73
C GLY A 54 -4.51 15.50 -6.27
N LYS A 55 -5.34 15.82 -5.26
CA LYS A 55 -4.93 15.60 -3.85
C LYS A 55 -4.88 14.10 -3.49
N GLY A 56 -5.58 13.26 -4.26
CA GLY A 56 -5.45 11.81 -4.18
C GLY A 56 -4.14 11.27 -4.76
N GLY A 57 -3.48 12.04 -5.64
CA GLY A 57 -2.25 11.62 -6.34
C GLY A 57 -1.12 11.28 -5.37
N ASP A 58 -0.92 12.07 -4.32
CA ASP A 58 0.10 11.76 -3.30
C ASP A 58 -0.17 10.41 -2.60
N VAL A 59 -1.45 10.05 -2.42
CA VAL A 59 -1.84 8.77 -1.79
C VAL A 59 -1.62 7.61 -2.75
N SER A 60 -2.06 7.73 -4.01
CA SER A 60 -1.88 6.68 -5.02
C SER A 60 -0.40 6.44 -5.30
N ALA A 61 0.41 7.50 -5.43
CA ALA A 61 1.86 7.40 -5.59
C ALA A 61 2.55 6.72 -4.40
N ASN A 62 2.14 7.04 -3.16
CA ASN A 62 2.69 6.39 -1.95
C ASN A 62 2.40 4.89 -1.93
N ILE A 63 1.19 4.47 -2.31
CA ILE A 63 0.79 3.06 -2.35
C ILE A 63 1.51 2.33 -3.48
N CYS A 64 1.54 2.94 -4.67
CA CYS A 64 2.27 2.43 -5.83
C CYS A 64 3.74 2.19 -5.47
N GLY A 65 4.43 3.20 -4.93
CA GLY A 65 5.82 3.08 -4.51
C GLY A 65 6.04 1.99 -3.45
N ALA A 66 5.14 1.87 -2.48
CA ALA A 66 5.23 0.85 -1.43
C ALA A 66 5.04 -0.58 -1.97
N LEU A 67 4.23 -0.76 -3.02
CA LEU A 67 3.97 -2.06 -3.65
C LEU A 67 5.05 -2.43 -4.69
N ILE A 68 5.63 -1.45 -5.39
CA ILE A 68 6.73 -1.67 -6.34
C ILE A 68 8.04 -1.96 -5.61
N TRP A 69 8.29 -1.29 -4.48
CA TRP A 69 9.58 -1.37 -3.78
C TRP A 69 10.03 -2.80 -3.44
N PRO A 70 9.16 -3.70 -2.91
CA PRO A 70 9.49 -5.12 -2.74
C PRO A 70 9.85 -5.85 -4.05
N SER A 71 9.25 -5.48 -5.18
CA SER A 71 9.47 -6.13 -6.47
C SER A 71 10.76 -5.67 -7.16
N VAL A 72 11.23 -4.45 -6.89
CA VAL A 72 12.47 -3.89 -7.47
C VAL A 72 13.74 -4.42 -6.81
N VAL A 73 13.64 -4.91 -5.57
CA VAL A 73 14.81 -5.29 -4.76
C VAL A 73 14.84 -6.79 -4.43
N ALA A 74 13.84 -7.57 -4.87
CA ALA A 74 13.86 -9.02 -4.74
C ALA A 74 14.66 -9.68 -5.87
N ASP A 75 15.69 -10.45 -5.52
CA ASP A 75 16.15 -11.57 -6.35
C ASP A 75 15.11 -12.70 -6.21
N ASP A 76 14.34 -12.96 -7.27
CA ASP A 76 13.51 -14.13 -7.66
C ASP A 76 12.75 -15.03 -6.64
N GLU A 77 12.88 -14.86 -5.33
CA GLU A 77 12.25 -15.68 -4.29
C GLU A 77 11.41 -14.83 -3.32
N ILE A 78 10.34 -14.20 -3.84
CA ILE A 78 9.35 -13.49 -3.02
C ILE A 78 8.41 -14.52 -2.36
N GLY A 79 8.88 -15.19 -1.30
CA GLY A 79 8.10 -16.21 -0.56
C GLY A 79 7.01 -15.68 0.37
N TRP A 80 6.64 -14.40 0.32
CA TRP A 80 5.65 -13.80 1.25
C TRP A 80 4.30 -13.47 0.60
N LEU A 81 4.24 -13.47 -0.73
CA LEU A 81 2.99 -13.44 -1.47
C LEU A 81 2.35 -14.83 -1.35
N THR A 82 1.14 -14.89 -0.77
CA THR A 82 0.35 -16.12 -0.79
C THR A 82 -0.52 -16.11 -2.04
N GLU A 83 -0.90 -17.30 -2.54
CA GLU A 83 -1.84 -17.44 -3.68
C GLU A 83 -3.14 -16.65 -3.49
N LYS A 84 -3.52 -16.35 -2.24
CA LYS A 84 -4.71 -15.54 -1.92
C LYS A 84 -4.46 -14.04 -1.96
N SER A 85 -3.29 -13.58 -1.53
CA SER A 85 -3.00 -12.14 -1.44
C SER A 85 -2.31 -11.57 -2.67
N GLU A 86 -1.65 -12.42 -3.45
CA GLU A 86 -0.96 -12.01 -4.66
C GLU A 86 -1.88 -11.34 -5.69
N PRO A 87 -3.08 -11.88 -6.00
CA PRO A 87 -3.99 -11.22 -6.94
C PRO A 87 -4.47 -9.86 -6.42
N GLU A 88 -4.76 -9.78 -5.13
CA GLU A 88 -5.26 -8.55 -4.49
C GLU A 88 -4.18 -7.46 -4.44
N LEU A 89 -2.94 -7.81 -4.07
CA LEU A 89 -1.82 -6.86 -4.04
C LEU A 89 -1.42 -6.40 -5.45
N SER A 90 -1.45 -7.32 -6.43
CA SER A 90 -1.21 -7.00 -7.83
C SER A 90 -2.29 -6.04 -8.36
N ARG A 91 -3.57 -6.32 -8.05
CA ARG A 91 -4.68 -5.46 -8.43
C ARG A 91 -4.61 -4.08 -7.74
N ALA A 92 -4.22 -4.03 -6.47
CA ALA A 92 -3.99 -2.77 -5.76
C ALA A 92 -2.89 -1.93 -6.43
N LEU A 93 -1.82 -2.58 -6.90
CA LEU A 93 -0.74 -1.91 -7.63
C LEU A 93 -1.25 -1.33 -8.95
N ASP A 94 -1.97 -2.13 -9.76
CA ASP A 94 -2.53 -1.66 -11.02
C ASP A 94 -3.44 -0.44 -10.84
N LEU A 95 -4.31 -0.48 -9.83
CA LEU A 95 -5.20 0.63 -9.51
C LEU A 95 -4.44 1.86 -9.04
N ALA A 96 -3.45 1.70 -8.15
CA ALA A 96 -2.63 2.81 -7.67
C ALA A 96 -1.83 3.46 -8.81
N CYS A 97 -1.25 2.67 -9.71
CA CYS A 97 -0.60 3.16 -10.92
C CYS A 97 -1.56 3.91 -11.85
N LYS A 98 -2.78 3.39 -12.03
CA LYS A 98 -3.80 4.09 -12.81
C LYS A 98 -4.15 5.43 -12.19
N LEU A 99 -4.38 5.46 -10.88
CA LEU A 99 -4.74 6.66 -10.11
C LEU A 99 -3.61 7.69 -9.98
N ASP A 100 -2.36 7.30 -10.25
CA ASP A 100 -1.23 8.25 -10.36
C ASP A 100 -1.28 9.05 -11.67
N VAL A 101 -1.97 8.52 -12.69
CA VAL A 101 -2.06 9.11 -14.04
C VAL A 101 -3.44 9.70 -14.32
N ASP A 102 -4.51 9.06 -13.84
CA ASP A 102 -5.90 9.37 -14.14
C ASP A 102 -6.78 9.28 -12.89
N ASP A 103 -7.47 10.38 -12.57
CA ASP A 103 -8.37 10.47 -11.43
C ASP A 103 -9.71 9.78 -11.75
N ASP A 104 -9.90 8.56 -11.24
CA ASP A 104 -11.08 7.72 -11.51
C ASP A 104 -11.76 7.26 -10.21
N GLN A 105 -13.02 7.66 -10.01
CA GLN A 105 -13.77 7.31 -8.80
C GLN A 105 -13.95 5.80 -8.65
N ALA A 106 -14.19 5.08 -9.75
CA ALA A 106 -14.37 3.63 -9.70
C ALA A 106 -13.08 2.91 -9.26
N ALA A 107 -11.92 3.38 -9.73
CA ALA A 107 -10.63 2.87 -9.28
C ALA A 107 -10.35 3.17 -7.80
N TRP A 108 -10.72 4.35 -7.30
CA TRP A 108 -10.63 4.67 -5.87
C TRP A 108 -11.50 3.73 -5.02
N ASP A 109 -12.76 3.54 -5.42
CA ASP A 109 -13.71 2.67 -4.71
C ASP A 109 -13.21 1.23 -4.66
N GLU A 110 -12.66 0.72 -5.77
CA GLU A 110 -12.09 -0.63 -5.84
C GLU A 110 -10.83 -0.75 -4.96
N LEU A 111 -9.94 0.25 -5.00
CA LEU A 111 -8.73 0.25 -4.18
C LEU A 111 -9.06 0.24 -2.68
N PHE A 112 -10.07 1.00 -2.23
CA PHE A 112 -10.54 0.94 -0.85
C PHE A 112 -10.97 -0.46 -0.44
N GLN A 113 -11.76 -1.14 -1.29
CA GLN A 113 -12.24 -2.49 -1.01
C GLN A 113 -11.10 -3.52 -0.91
N ILE A 114 -10.09 -3.40 -1.78
CA ILE A 114 -8.95 -4.31 -1.76
C ILE A 114 -8.15 -4.14 -0.45
N VAL A 115 -7.84 -2.90 -0.06
CA VAL A 115 -7.05 -2.63 1.15
C VAL A 115 -7.79 -3.08 2.43
N GLU A 116 -9.12 -3.00 2.45
CA GLU A 116 -9.93 -3.55 3.55
C GLU A 116 -9.87 -5.08 3.66
N LYS A 117 -9.79 -5.79 2.53
CA LYS A 117 -9.70 -7.25 2.48
C LYS A 117 -8.34 -7.79 2.89
N LEU A 118 -7.26 -7.02 2.67
CA LEU A 118 -5.91 -7.42 3.06
C LEU A 118 -5.85 -7.48 4.60
N GLN A 119 -5.92 -8.69 5.17
CA GLN A 119 -5.76 -8.97 6.60
C GLN A 119 -4.33 -9.38 6.96
#